data_AF-I9PNB2-F1
#
_entry.id   AF-I9PNB2-F1
#
_cell.length_a   1.000
_cell.length_b   1.000
_cell.length_c   1.000
_cell.angle_alpha   90.00
_cell.angle_beta   90.00
_cell.angle_gamma   90.00
#
_symmetry.space_group_name_H-M   'P 1'
#
loop_
_entity.id
_entity.type
_entity.pdbx_description
1 polymer ?
#
loop_
_entity_poly.entity_id
_entity_poly.type
_entity_poly.pdbx_seq_one_letter_code
_entity_poly.pdbx_strand_id
1 'polypeptide(L)'
;MRNKKLQGQVTAGRWTLPIVVFICTLCWVLTSFLLPDLTASTVEDSTLSLWQSARDLLLPAWAERLVSYLIYAVIGYSLIELNNRFGIIRMRASMQTAIYFLLVTICPEMHLLYAGDIAALAFLFSIYFLFKSYQQPQAAGYLFYSFLFIGAGSLLFPQLTFLSVLWIFEAHRFQALKPRSFCGALLGWVLPYWFLFGHAFFYNQMELFYRPFTELVTFGEPFDLQILQPWELAVLGYLLVLFIVSAAHCIIAGFEDKIRTRAYLQFLIDLNIFLFLLIALQPTYCANLLPLLMISSSILIGHFFVLTNSKTSNVFFIISLVSLILLFSFNIWTLL
;
A
#
# COMPACT_ATOMS: atom_id res chain seq x y z
N MET A 1 20.65 4.59 -35.67
CA MET A 1 19.95 4.95 -34.40
C MET A 1 18.93 3.86 -34.10
N ARG A 2 19.16 3.02 -33.08
CA ARG A 2 18.26 1.91 -32.72
C ARG A 2 16.92 2.50 -32.23
N ASN A 3 15.81 2.20 -32.91
CA ASN A 3 14.46 2.62 -32.51
C ASN A 3 14.27 2.40 -30.99
N LYS A 4 14.30 3.48 -30.21
CA LYS A 4 14.06 3.41 -28.77
C LYS A 4 12.58 3.09 -28.61
N LYS A 5 12.28 1.95 -28.01
CA LYS A 5 10.91 1.49 -27.76
C LYS A 5 10.22 2.46 -26.78
N LEU A 6 8.90 2.63 -26.91
CA LEU A 6 8.08 3.51 -26.08
C LEU A 6 8.32 3.25 -24.58
N GLN A 7 8.27 1.99 -24.15
CA GLN A 7 8.57 1.60 -22.77
C GLN A 7 9.91 2.17 -22.31
N GLY A 8 10.99 1.96 -23.07
CA GLY A 8 12.32 2.44 -22.70
C GLY A 8 12.49 3.97 -22.75
N GLN A 9 11.67 4.67 -23.53
CA GLN A 9 11.65 6.15 -23.53
C GLN A 9 10.91 6.70 -22.31
N VAL A 10 9.79 6.07 -21.95
CA VAL A 10 8.97 6.47 -20.79
C VAL A 10 9.69 6.10 -19.49
N THR A 11 10.21 4.88 -19.36
CA THR A 11 10.89 4.47 -18.13
C THR A 11 12.18 5.22 -17.85
N ALA A 12 12.88 5.73 -18.89
CA ALA A 12 14.08 6.54 -18.73
C ALA A 12 13.82 8.07 -18.79
N GLY A 13 12.58 8.49 -19.01
CA GLY A 13 12.23 9.89 -19.22
C GLY A 13 12.21 10.68 -17.91
N ARG A 14 12.92 11.80 -17.86
CA ARG A 14 12.92 12.71 -16.69
C ARG A 14 11.57 13.40 -16.44
N TRP A 15 10.78 13.54 -17.50
CA TRP A 15 9.49 14.24 -17.48
C TRP A 15 8.31 13.33 -17.15
N THR A 16 8.50 12.03 -16.98
CA THR A 16 7.39 11.09 -16.80
C THR A 16 6.65 11.30 -15.50
N LEU A 17 7.36 11.44 -14.37
CA LEU A 17 6.71 11.71 -13.09
C LEU A 17 5.96 13.06 -13.10
N PRO A 18 6.55 14.20 -13.53
CA PRO A 18 5.80 15.46 -13.62
C PRO A 18 4.53 15.37 -14.49
N ILE A 19 4.63 14.73 -15.66
CA ILE A 19 3.48 14.56 -16.57
C ILE A 19 2.40 13.70 -15.91
N VAL A 20 2.78 12.59 -15.28
CA VAL A 20 1.84 11.71 -14.58
C VAL A 20 1.18 12.44 -13.41
N VAL A 21 1.94 13.16 -12.59
CA VAL A 21 1.38 13.96 -11.50
C VAL A 21 0.36 14.97 -12.03
N PHE A 22 0.67 15.67 -13.13
CA PHE A 22 -0.26 16.61 -13.75
C PHE A 22 -1.55 15.92 -14.22
N ILE A 23 -1.44 14.80 -14.93
CA ILE A 23 -2.61 14.01 -15.38
C ILE A 23 -3.43 13.54 -14.17
N CYS A 24 -2.78 12.98 -13.15
CA CYS A 24 -3.43 12.51 -11.93
C CYS A 24 -4.15 13.65 -11.20
N THR A 25 -3.53 14.82 -11.08
CA THR A 25 -4.19 16.00 -10.48
C THR A 25 -5.42 16.42 -11.27
N LEU A 26 -5.34 16.44 -12.60
CA LEU A 26 -6.46 16.80 -13.46
C LEU A 26 -7.61 15.79 -13.35
N CYS A 27 -7.30 14.49 -13.31
CA CYS A 27 -8.29 13.43 -13.09
C CYS A 27 -8.92 13.51 -11.70
N TRP A 28 -8.14 13.84 -10.66
CA TRP A 28 -8.65 14.02 -9.30
C TRP A 28 -9.61 15.20 -9.20
N VAL A 29 -9.26 16.34 -9.81
CA VAL A 29 -10.15 17.51 -9.88
C VAL A 29 -11.40 17.17 -10.69
N LEU A 30 -11.27 16.53 -11.84
CA LEU A 30 -12.41 16.15 -12.68
C LEU A 30 -13.37 15.20 -11.96
N THR A 31 -12.85 14.14 -11.32
CA THR A 31 -13.67 13.21 -10.53
C THR A 31 -14.36 13.92 -9.36
N SER A 32 -13.69 14.90 -8.74
CA SER A 32 -14.32 15.66 -7.66
C SER A 32 -15.55 16.47 -8.11
N PHE A 33 -15.56 16.94 -9.36
CA PHE A 33 -16.70 17.63 -9.97
C PHE A 33 -17.77 16.68 -10.52
N LEU A 34 -17.36 15.54 -11.09
CA LEU A 34 -18.28 14.56 -11.68
C LEU A 34 -19.03 13.74 -10.63
N LEU A 35 -18.40 13.50 -9.48
CA LEU A 35 -18.93 12.67 -8.39
C LEU A 35 -19.00 13.50 -7.09
N PRO A 36 -19.83 14.55 -7.02
CA PRO A 36 -19.93 15.39 -5.83
C PRO A 36 -20.53 14.64 -4.64
N ASP A 37 -21.46 13.72 -4.89
CA ASP A 37 -22.20 12.97 -3.88
C ASP A 37 -21.49 11.69 -3.39
N LEU A 38 -20.27 11.43 -3.88
CA LEU A 38 -19.43 10.34 -3.38
C LEU A 38 -19.07 10.63 -1.92
N THR A 39 -19.87 10.09 -1.02
CA THR A 39 -19.61 10.00 0.41
C THR A 39 -18.98 8.64 0.66
N ALA A 40 -17.99 8.57 1.55
CA ALA A 40 -17.33 7.30 1.85
C ALA A 40 -18.42 6.32 2.23
N SER A 41 -18.64 5.29 1.41
CA SER A 41 -19.63 4.26 1.68
C SER A 41 -19.30 3.73 3.06
N THR A 42 -20.12 4.16 4.03
CA THR A 42 -20.00 3.72 5.39
C THR A 42 -20.25 2.24 5.31
N VAL A 43 -19.22 1.43 5.52
CA VAL A 43 -19.45 0.12 6.11
C VAL A 43 -20.35 0.42 7.31
N GLU A 44 -21.61 0.06 7.16
CA GLU A 44 -22.63 0.16 8.19
C GLU A 44 -22.05 -0.41 9.47
N ASP A 45 -22.36 0.26 10.57
CA ASP A 45 -22.03 -0.12 11.94
C ASP A 45 -20.56 0.04 12.34
N SER A 46 -20.20 1.28 12.64
CA SER A 46 -19.88 1.60 14.02
C SER A 46 -19.51 3.07 14.17
N THR A 47 -20.51 3.86 14.56
CA THR A 47 -20.47 5.26 15.03
C THR A 47 -19.48 5.55 16.19
N LEU A 48 -18.44 4.73 16.38
CA LEU A 48 -17.50 4.73 17.50
C LEU A 48 -16.09 4.24 17.14
N SER A 49 -15.74 4.01 15.86
CA SER A 49 -14.34 3.62 15.55
C SER A 49 -13.40 4.78 15.87
N LEU A 50 -12.21 4.49 16.42
CA LEU A 50 -11.19 5.51 16.73
C LEU A 50 -10.90 6.38 15.50
N TRP A 51 -10.98 5.77 14.31
CA TRP A 51 -10.87 6.45 13.04
C TRP A 51 -11.99 7.45 12.79
N GLN A 52 -13.26 7.07 12.93
CA GLN A 52 -14.39 7.97 12.73
C GLN A 52 -14.36 9.12 13.75
N SER A 53 -14.09 8.84 15.02
CA SER A 53 -13.95 9.90 16.03
C SER A 53 -12.80 10.87 15.71
N ALA A 54 -11.66 10.36 15.23
CA ALA A 54 -10.55 11.22 14.79
C ALA A 54 -10.91 12.02 13.54
N ARG A 55 -11.60 11.41 12.57
CA ARG A 55 -12.04 12.04 11.32
C ARG A 55 -13.00 13.19 11.60
N ASP A 56 -14.05 12.95 12.38
CA ASP A 56 -15.08 13.95 12.68
C ASP A 56 -14.54 15.12 13.51
N LEU A 57 -13.55 14.86 14.38
CA LEU A 57 -12.91 15.90 15.19
C LEU A 57 -11.92 16.75 14.38
N LEU A 58 -11.17 16.13 13.47
CA LEU A 58 -10.04 16.78 12.79
C LEU A 58 -10.42 17.43 11.45
N LEU A 59 -11.47 16.96 10.76
CA LEU A 59 -11.69 17.28 9.35
C LEU A 59 -13.11 17.74 9.04
N PRO A 60 -13.28 18.98 8.54
CA PRO A 60 -14.49 19.38 7.85
C PRO A 60 -14.72 18.53 6.59
N ALA A 61 -15.97 18.23 6.26
CA ALA A 61 -16.34 17.39 5.11
C ALA A 61 -15.74 17.85 3.76
N TRP A 62 -15.56 19.16 3.55
CA TRP A 62 -14.95 19.71 2.33
C TRP A 62 -13.43 19.50 2.25
N ALA A 63 -12.76 19.28 3.38
CA ALA A 63 -11.30 19.12 3.46
C ALA A 63 -10.84 17.67 3.23
N GLU A 64 -11.75 16.69 3.30
CA GLU A 64 -11.41 15.27 3.25
C GLU A 64 -10.67 14.88 1.97
N ARG A 65 -11.18 15.31 0.80
CA ARG A 65 -10.56 15.01 -0.50
C ARG A 65 -9.19 15.66 -0.66
N LEU A 66 -9.01 16.85 -0.07
CA LEU A 66 -7.72 17.55 -0.07
C LEU A 66 -6.72 16.82 0.83
N VAL A 67 -7.15 16.39 2.01
CA VAL A 67 -6.30 15.64 2.95
C VAL A 67 -5.94 14.27 2.41
N SER A 68 -6.89 13.56 1.79
CA SER A 68 -6.61 12.30 1.08
C SER A 68 -5.56 12.52 -0.02
N TYR A 69 -5.74 13.53 -0.88
CA TYR A 69 -4.74 13.88 -1.90
C TYR A 69 -3.34 14.15 -1.32
N LEU A 70 -3.26 14.89 -0.21
CA LEU A 70 -1.98 15.16 0.48
C LEU A 70 -1.36 13.89 1.07
N ILE A 71 -2.15 12.99 1.66
CA ILE A 71 -1.66 11.70 2.16
C ILE A 71 -1.07 10.87 1.02
N TYR A 72 -1.77 10.75 -0.11
CA TYR A 72 -1.27 10.06 -1.29
C TYR A 72 0.01 10.70 -1.85
N ALA A 73 0.11 12.03 -1.82
CA ALA A 73 1.33 12.75 -2.19
C ALA A 73 2.51 12.42 -1.23
N VAL A 74 2.26 12.34 0.08
CA VAL A 74 3.26 11.94 1.09
C VAL A 74 3.68 10.48 0.90
N ILE A 75 2.74 9.58 0.60
CA ILE A 75 3.06 8.17 0.26
C ILE A 75 3.93 8.13 -0.99
N GLY A 76 3.57 8.86 -2.04
CA GLY A 76 4.33 8.94 -3.28
C GLY A 76 5.76 9.47 -3.08
N TYR A 77 5.93 10.51 -2.27
CA TYR A 77 7.25 11.03 -1.87
C TYR A 77 8.05 9.99 -1.08
N SER A 78 7.41 9.32 -0.12
CA SER A 78 8.04 8.30 0.72
C SER A 78 8.48 7.08 -0.11
N LEU A 79 7.73 6.72 -1.17
CA LEU A 79 8.16 5.71 -2.15
C LEU A 79 9.44 6.14 -2.87
N ILE A 80 9.53 7.39 -3.31
CA ILE A 80 10.75 7.93 -3.94
C ILE A 80 11.94 7.78 -2.99
N GLU A 81 11.78 8.17 -1.72
CA GLU A 81 12.83 8.04 -0.71
C GLU A 81 13.20 6.57 -0.45
N LEU A 82 12.22 5.67 -0.38
CA LEU A 82 12.45 4.23 -0.23
C LEU A 82 13.33 3.68 -1.35
N ASN A 83 13.01 4.01 -2.60
CA ASN A 83 13.79 3.55 -3.75
C ASN A 83 15.18 4.20 -3.80
N ASN A 84 15.29 5.49 -3.49
CA ASN A 84 16.58 6.19 -3.48
C ASN A 84 17.53 5.63 -2.41
N ARG A 85 17.01 5.27 -1.23
CA ARG A 85 17.81 4.74 -0.13
C ARG A 85 18.22 3.29 -0.34
N PHE A 86 17.28 2.44 -0.74
CA PHE A 86 17.53 1.00 -0.83
C PHE A 86 18.01 0.55 -2.21
N GLY A 87 17.86 1.41 -3.23
CA GLY A 87 18.28 1.12 -4.60
C GLY A 87 17.53 -0.08 -5.18
N ILE A 88 16.21 -0.13 -4.96
CA ILE A 88 15.35 -1.24 -5.40
C ILE A 88 15.34 -1.28 -6.93
N ILE A 89 15.10 -0.12 -7.56
CA ILE A 89 15.13 0.09 -9.00
C ILE A 89 16.40 0.85 -9.36
N ARG A 90 17.23 0.26 -10.23
CA ARG A 90 18.57 0.77 -10.58
C ARG A 90 18.57 2.08 -11.39
N MET A 91 17.46 2.41 -12.05
CA MET A 91 17.34 3.60 -12.88
C MET A 91 16.82 4.77 -12.05
N ARG A 92 17.40 5.97 -12.21
CA ARG A 92 16.99 7.21 -11.50
C ARG A 92 15.62 7.77 -11.91
N ALA A 93 14.76 6.94 -12.50
CA ALA A 93 13.39 7.31 -12.81
C ALA A 93 12.48 6.78 -11.71
N SER A 94 11.65 7.66 -11.14
CA SER A 94 10.64 7.34 -10.12
C SER A 94 9.43 6.62 -10.75
N MET A 95 9.71 5.56 -11.50
CA MET A 95 8.70 4.85 -12.30
C MET A 95 7.67 4.16 -11.41
N GLN A 96 8.10 3.56 -10.28
CA GLN A 96 7.21 3.04 -9.25
C GLN A 96 6.20 4.09 -8.75
N THR A 97 6.63 5.34 -8.56
CA THR A 97 5.79 6.40 -7.98
C THR A 97 4.80 6.90 -9.02
N ALA A 98 5.23 6.96 -10.29
CA ALA A 98 4.34 7.24 -11.40
C ALA A 98 3.26 6.15 -11.54
N ILE A 99 3.63 4.87 -11.47
CA ILE A 99 2.67 3.76 -11.48
C ILE A 99 1.73 3.86 -10.27
N TYR A 100 2.25 4.14 -9.09
CA TYR A 100 1.44 4.30 -7.88
C TYR A 100 0.38 5.40 -8.05
N PHE A 101 0.77 6.60 -8.48
CA PHE A 101 -0.19 7.68 -8.70
C PHE A 101 -1.25 7.33 -9.76
N LEU A 102 -0.83 6.65 -10.83
CA LEU A 102 -1.77 6.15 -11.83
C LEU A 102 -2.76 5.15 -11.21
N LEU A 103 -2.28 4.16 -10.45
CA LEU A 103 -3.11 3.15 -9.79
C LEU A 103 -4.16 3.77 -8.86
N VAL A 104 -3.76 4.74 -8.03
CA VAL A 104 -4.66 5.45 -7.11
C VAL A 104 -5.71 6.24 -7.90
N THR A 105 -5.30 6.99 -8.93
CA THR A 105 -6.18 7.87 -9.72
C THR A 105 -7.31 7.11 -10.43
N ILE A 106 -7.08 5.85 -10.79
CA ILE A 106 -8.07 5.04 -11.51
C ILE A 106 -9.29 4.73 -10.66
N CYS A 107 -9.18 4.84 -9.34
CA CYS A 107 -10.20 4.45 -8.39
C CYS A 107 -10.76 5.70 -7.70
N PRO A 108 -11.84 6.32 -8.22
CA PRO A 108 -12.38 7.55 -7.64
C PRO A 108 -12.82 7.38 -6.17
N GLU A 109 -13.27 6.19 -5.78
CA GLU A 109 -13.55 5.84 -4.38
C GLU A 109 -12.34 6.06 -3.48
N MET A 110 -11.14 5.71 -3.94
CA MET A 110 -9.89 5.91 -3.18
C MET A 110 -9.51 7.39 -3.01
N HIS A 111 -10.21 8.32 -3.67
CA HIS A 111 -10.01 9.76 -3.45
C HIS A 111 -10.64 10.24 -2.13
N LEU A 112 -11.47 9.42 -1.51
CA LEU A 112 -11.99 9.64 -0.18
C LEU A 112 -10.95 9.24 0.86
N LEU A 113 -11.17 9.67 2.11
CA LEU A 113 -10.24 9.41 3.19
C LEU A 113 -10.67 8.17 3.97
N TYR A 114 -9.94 7.07 3.76
CA TYR A 114 -10.15 5.80 4.46
C TYR A 114 -9.11 5.59 5.58
N ALA A 115 -9.46 4.76 6.58
CA ALA A 115 -8.52 4.36 7.62
C ALA A 115 -7.29 3.67 7.02
N GLY A 116 -7.50 2.92 5.92
CA GLY A 116 -6.46 2.30 5.12
C GLY A 116 -5.39 3.25 4.61
N ASP A 117 -5.72 4.51 4.30
CA ASP A 117 -4.75 5.47 3.74
C ASP A 117 -3.71 5.89 4.78
N ILE A 118 -4.14 6.13 6.02
CA ILE A 118 -3.25 6.44 7.13
C ILE A 118 -2.49 5.18 7.57
N ALA A 119 -3.17 4.03 7.60
CA ALA A 119 -2.52 2.75 7.85
C ALA A 119 -1.43 2.47 6.79
N ALA A 120 -1.62 2.86 5.53
CA ALA A 120 -0.66 2.72 4.45
C ALA A 120 0.60 3.57 4.66
N LEU A 121 0.48 4.78 5.23
CA LEU A 121 1.64 5.58 5.65
C LEU A 121 2.45 4.89 6.75
N ALA A 122 1.77 4.40 7.80
CA ALA A 122 2.42 3.67 8.88
C ALA A 122 3.09 2.39 8.37
N PHE A 123 2.40 1.65 7.50
CA PHE A 123 2.93 0.49 6.78
C PHE A 123 4.19 0.82 5.98
N LEU A 124 4.21 1.92 5.22
CA LEU A 124 5.37 2.31 4.43
C LEU A 124 6.57 2.68 5.30
N PHE A 125 6.36 3.40 6.41
CA PHE A 125 7.42 3.64 7.40
C PHE A 125 7.90 2.33 8.04
N SER A 126 7.00 1.39 8.29
CA SER A 126 7.38 0.07 8.78
C SER A 126 8.29 -0.67 7.78
N ILE A 127 7.94 -0.68 6.48
CA ILE A 127 8.78 -1.28 5.42
C ILE A 127 10.16 -0.60 5.40
N TYR A 128 10.21 0.73 5.51
CA TYR A 128 11.46 1.47 5.53
C TYR A 128 12.40 0.99 6.64
N PHE A 129 11.90 0.86 7.88
CA PHE A 129 12.71 0.38 9.00
C PHE A 129 13.02 -1.11 8.90
N LEU A 130 12.12 -1.94 8.36
CA LEU A 130 12.38 -3.35 8.10
C LEU A 130 13.54 -3.52 7.10
N PHE A 131 13.54 -2.80 5.99
CA PHE A 131 14.63 -2.84 5.01
C PHE A 131 15.94 -2.32 5.61
N LYS A 132 15.88 -1.32 6.48
CA LYS A 132 17.06 -0.82 7.21
C LYS A 132 17.68 -1.88 8.12
N SER A 133 16.91 -2.87 8.58
CA SER A 133 17.38 -3.96 9.44
C SER A 133 18.21 -5.03 8.71
N TYR A 134 18.21 -5.04 7.37
CA TYR A 134 18.88 -6.06 6.55
C TYR A 134 20.35 -6.25 6.92
N GLN A 135 20.69 -7.47 7.37
CA GLN A 135 22.03 -7.88 7.80
C GLN A 135 22.71 -6.95 8.82
N GLN A 136 21.93 -6.17 9.58
CA GLN A 136 22.48 -5.29 10.61
C GLN A 136 22.79 -6.07 11.91
N PRO A 137 24.00 -5.93 12.47
CA PRO A 137 24.37 -6.67 13.68
C PRO A 137 23.54 -6.27 14.90
N GLN A 138 23.10 -5.00 14.95
CA GLN A 138 22.28 -4.39 15.99
C GLN A 138 20.89 -3.98 15.44
N ALA A 139 20.14 -4.95 14.91
CA ALA A 139 18.83 -4.70 14.31
C ALA A 139 17.69 -4.36 15.29
N ALA A 140 17.90 -4.47 16.61
CA ALA A 140 16.84 -4.34 17.61
C ALA A 140 16.09 -3.01 17.56
N GLY A 141 16.80 -1.89 17.39
CA GLY A 141 16.16 -0.57 17.26
C GLY A 141 15.35 -0.43 15.98
N TYR A 142 15.84 -0.96 14.85
CA TYR A 142 15.11 -0.89 13.58
C TYR A 142 13.86 -1.76 13.59
N LEU A 143 13.93 -2.97 14.15
CA LEU A 143 12.74 -3.81 14.30
C LEU A 143 11.75 -3.20 15.30
N PHE A 144 12.22 -2.57 16.38
CA PHE A 144 11.35 -1.81 17.27
C PHE A 144 10.56 -0.74 16.51
N TYR A 145 11.22 0.13 15.73
CA TYR A 145 10.51 1.15 14.95
C TYR A 145 9.59 0.56 13.89
N SER A 146 10.00 -0.52 13.21
CA SER A 146 9.15 -1.18 12.22
C SER A 146 7.84 -1.70 12.85
N PHE A 147 7.93 -2.41 13.96
CA PHE A 147 6.75 -2.93 14.66
C PHE A 147 5.97 -1.83 15.40
N LEU A 148 6.63 -0.74 15.81
CA LEU A 148 5.96 0.45 16.34
C LEU A 148 5.00 1.05 15.33
N PHE A 149 5.43 1.21 14.07
CA PHE A 149 4.54 1.73 13.03
C PHE A 149 3.42 0.75 12.66
N ILE A 150 3.67 -0.57 12.69
CA ILE A 150 2.58 -1.56 12.55
C ILE A 150 1.58 -1.41 13.70
N GLY A 151 2.06 -1.36 14.95
CA GLY A 151 1.21 -1.21 16.14
C GLY A 151 0.43 0.12 16.14
N ALA A 152 1.05 1.21 15.66
CA ALA A 152 0.40 2.51 15.59
C ALA A 152 -0.67 2.55 14.49
N GLY A 153 -0.37 1.99 13.31
CA GLY A 153 -1.35 1.86 12.24
C GLY A 153 -2.49 0.90 12.61
N SER A 154 -2.22 -0.14 13.40
CA SER A 154 -3.23 -1.08 13.86
C SER A 154 -4.17 -0.54 14.93
N LEU A 155 -3.90 0.63 15.51
CA LEU A 155 -4.90 1.35 16.32
C LEU A 155 -6.04 1.89 15.47
N LEU A 156 -5.75 2.28 14.21
CA LEU A 156 -6.74 2.82 13.28
C LEU A 156 -7.36 1.74 12.40
N PHE A 157 -6.56 0.75 12.00
CA PHE A 157 -6.98 -0.38 11.18
C PHE A 157 -6.42 -1.69 11.76
N PRO A 158 -7.15 -2.35 12.69
CA PRO A 158 -6.63 -3.47 13.49
C PRO A 158 -6.03 -4.63 12.69
N GLN A 159 -6.58 -4.91 11.51
CA GLN A 159 -6.15 -5.98 10.59
C GLN A 159 -4.70 -5.80 10.13
N LEU A 160 -4.13 -4.59 10.22
CA LEU A 160 -2.70 -4.35 10.00
C LEU A 160 -1.81 -5.22 10.90
N THR A 161 -2.31 -5.64 12.06
CA THR A 161 -1.63 -6.55 12.99
C THR A 161 -1.29 -7.89 12.33
N PHE A 162 -2.10 -8.40 11.40
CA PHE A 162 -1.79 -9.66 10.72
C PHE A 162 -0.49 -9.61 9.93
N LEU A 163 -0.08 -8.43 9.45
CA LEU A 163 1.20 -8.23 8.79
C LEU A 163 2.39 -8.46 9.73
N SER A 164 2.22 -8.31 11.05
CA SER A 164 3.30 -8.55 12.01
C SER A 164 3.87 -9.98 11.90
N VAL A 165 3.04 -10.97 11.56
CA VAL A 165 3.44 -12.36 11.35
C VAL A 165 4.41 -12.46 10.17
N LEU A 166 4.05 -11.85 9.03
CA LEU A 166 4.91 -11.78 7.86
C LEU A 166 6.22 -11.03 8.18
N TRP A 167 6.14 -9.94 8.94
CA TRP A 167 7.32 -9.16 9.33
C TRP A 167 8.33 -9.96 10.15
N ILE A 168 7.87 -10.83 11.07
CA ILE A 168 8.77 -11.71 11.84
C ILE A 168 9.48 -12.71 10.91
N PHE A 169 8.73 -13.34 10.00
CA PHE A 169 9.29 -14.28 9.03
C PHE A 169 10.34 -13.60 8.13
N GLU A 170 10.04 -12.40 7.66
CA GLU A 170 10.92 -11.63 6.77
C GLU A 170 12.13 -11.05 7.51
N ALA A 171 11.96 -10.61 8.76
CA ALA A 171 13.08 -10.22 9.61
C ALA A 171 14.05 -11.39 9.86
N HIS A 172 13.54 -12.62 9.94
CA HIS A 172 14.39 -13.81 10.00
C HIS A 172 15.17 -14.01 8.70
N ARG A 173 14.50 -13.91 7.54
CA ARG A 173 15.16 -14.01 6.21
C ARG A 173 16.21 -12.93 5.97
N PHE A 174 15.99 -11.73 6.50
CA PHE A 174 16.95 -10.61 6.47
C PHE A 174 18.12 -10.76 7.45
N GLN A 175 18.19 -11.87 8.20
CA GLN A 175 19.21 -12.15 9.21
C GLN A 175 19.25 -11.08 10.32
N ALA A 176 18.11 -10.41 10.55
CA ALA A 176 17.94 -9.35 11.53
C ALA A 176 17.32 -9.87 12.85
N LEU A 177 16.69 -11.06 12.81
CA LEU A 177 15.99 -11.64 13.95
C LEU A 177 16.94 -12.41 14.88
N LYS A 178 17.21 -11.82 16.05
CA LYS A 178 17.90 -12.39 17.22
C LYS A 178 16.95 -12.25 18.41
N PRO A 179 17.15 -12.98 19.53
CA PRO A 179 16.27 -12.86 20.69
C PRO A 179 16.07 -11.41 21.17
N ARG A 180 17.16 -10.63 21.22
CA ARG A 180 17.10 -9.20 21.58
C ARG A 180 16.28 -8.36 20.60
N SER A 181 16.39 -8.60 19.30
CA SER A 181 15.65 -7.83 18.29
C SER A 181 14.20 -8.30 18.15
N PHE A 182 13.92 -9.57 18.44
CA PHE A 182 12.55 -10.08 18.61
C PHE A 182 11.84 -9.41 19.80
N CYS A 183 12.50 -9.29 20.97
CA CYS A 183 11.96 -8.52 22.08
C CYS A 183 11.75 -7.04 21.70
N GLY A 184 12.68 -6.46 20.94
CA GLY A 184 12.52 -5.10 20.39
C GLY A 184 11.29 -4.96 19.50
N ALA A 185 11.04 -5.92 18.61
CA ALA A 185 9.85 -5.97 17.76
C ALA A 185 8.56 -6.06 18.60
N LEU A 186 8.52 -6.96 19.59
CA LEU A 186 7.36 -7.14 20.46
C LEU A 186 7.07 -5.87 21.28
N LEU A 187 8.09 -5.25 21.86
CA LEU A 187 7.95 -3.97 22.57
C LEU A 187 7.47 -2.85 21.64
N GLY A 188 7.97 -2.82 20.39
CA GLY A 188 7.52 -1.86 19.38
C GLY A 188 6.04 -1.99 19.11
N TRP A 189 5.55 -3.21 18.89
CA TRP A 189 4.13 -3.47 18.63
C TRP A 189 3.23 -3.20 19.84
N VAL A 190 3.66 -3.53 21.06
CA VAL A 190 2.86 -3.33 22.29
C VAL A 190 2.77 -1.84 22.68
N LEU A 191 3.78 -1.02 22.36
CA LEU A 191 3.88 0.34 22.86
C LEU A 191 2.65 1.23 22.53
N PRO A 192 2.12 1.26 21.29
CA PRO A 192 0.92 2.04 20.98
C PRO A 192 -0.30 1.59 21.78
N TYR A 193 -0.49 0.28 21.94
CA TYR A 193 -1.56 -0.29 22.76
C TYR A 193 -1.40 0.02 24.25
N TRP A 194 -0.16 0.10 24.75
CA TRP A 194 0.11 0.51 26.13
C TRP A 194 -0.36 1.95 26.39
N PHE A 195 -0.08 2.88 25.47
CA PHE A 195 -0.55 4.25 25.59
C PHE A 195 -2.08 4.35 25.49
N LEU A 196 -2.69 3.59 24.58
CA LEU A 196 -4.15 3.51 24.46
C LEU A 196 -4.77 2.97 25.76
N PHE A 197 -4.19 1.92 26.34
CA PHE A 197 -4.62 1.36 27.62
C PHE A 197 -4.55 2.39 28.74
N GLY A 198 -3.44 3.12 28.84
CA GLY A 198 -3.28 4.19 29.83
C GLY A 198 -4.38 5.24 29.70
N HIS A 199 -4.63 5.72 28.49
CA HIS A 199 -5.72 6.67 28.22
C HIS A 199 -7.09 6.10 28.61
N ALA A 200 -7.42 4.90 28.12
CA ALA A 200 -8.69 4.25 28.38
C ALA A 200 -8.93 4.02 29.88
N PHE A 201 -7.90 3.67 30.63
CA PHE A 201 -7.97 3.47 32.08
C PHE A 201 -8.23 4.78 32.84
N PHE A 202 -7.51 5.87 32.51
CA PHE A 202 -7.68 7.16 33.20
C PHE A 202 -9.01 7.84 32.92
N TYR A 203 -9.54 7.72 31.70
CA TYR A 203 -10.83 8.32 31.31
C TYR A 203 -12.03 7.38 31.52
N ASN A 204 -11.81 6.20 32.12
CA ASN A 204 -12.84 5.18 32.34
C ASN A 204 -13.58 4.77 31.05
N GLN A 205 -12.85 4.68 29.94
CA GLN A 205 -13.33 4.32 28.60
C GLN A 205 -12.65 3.03 28.12
N MET A 206 -12.73 1.96 28.92
CA MET A 206 -12.04 0.70 28.64
C MET A 206 -12.48 0.03 27.33
N GLU A 207 -13.70 0.31 26.87
CA GLU A 207 -14.23 -0.12 25.57
C GLU A 207 -13.30 0.28 24.40
N LEU A 208 -12.67 1.47 24.46
CA LEU A 208 -11.72 1.92 23.43
C LEU A 208 -10.50 1.01 23.33
N PHE A 209 -10.07 0.42 24.44
CA PHE A 209 -8.91 -0.48 24.46
C PHE A 209 -9.26 -1.88 23.96
N TYR A 210 -10.42 -2.42 24.31
CA TYR A 210 -10.82 -3.77 23.87
C TYR A 210 -11.17 -3.83 22.40
N ARG A 211 -11.71 -2.74 21.86
CA ARG A 211 -12.28 -2.69 20.51
C ARG A 211 -11.35 -3.11 19.37
N PRO A 212 -10.08 -2.64 19.28
CA PRO A 212 -9.17 -3.13 18.24
C PRO A 212 -8.96 -4.65 18.28
N PHE A 213 -8.99 -5.26 19.47
CA PHE A 213 -8.86 -6.70 19.62
C PHE A 213 -10.14 -7.44 19.27
N THR A 214 -11.31 -6.88 19.60
CA THR A 214 -12.58 -7.46 19.15
C THR A 214 -12.70 -7.42 17.64
N GLU A 215 -12.39 -6.28 17.00
CA GLU A 215 -12.39 -6.13 15.54
C GLU A 215 -11.41 -7.08 14.84
N LEU A 216 -10.27 -7.38 15.48
CA LEU A 216 -9.28 -8.31 14.95
C LEU A 216 -9.76 -9.77 14.97
N VAL A 217 -10.57 -10.14 15.97
CA VAL A 217 -11.07 -11.52 16.16
C VAL A 217 -12.41 -11.73 15.46
N THR A 218 -13.19 -10.68 15.22
CA THR A 218 -14.41 -10.74 14.42
C THR A 218 -14.07 -10.93 12.95
N PHE A 219 -14.00 -12.19 12.53
CA PHE A 219 -13.94 -12.55 11.12
C PHE A 219 -15.36 -12.54 10.54
N GLY A 220 -15.55 -11.83 9.43
CA GLY A 220 -16.74 -12.01 8.58
C GLY A 220 -16.73 -13.38 7.90
N GLU A 221 -17.72 -13.63 7.03
CA GLU A 221 -17.75 -14.87 6.25
C GLU A 221 -16.53 -14.95 5.32
N PRO A 222 -15.63 -15.93 5.52
CA PRO A 222 -14.41 -16.01 4.74
C PRO A 222 -14.74 -16.38 3.29
N PHE A 223 -14.06 -15.74 2.35
CA PHE A 223 -14.24 -15.95 0.89
C PHE A 223 -15.60 -15.53 0.32
N ASP A 224 -16.38 -14.71 1.00
CA ASP A 224 -17.59 -14.13 0.42
C ASP A 224 -17.27 -12.95 -0.53
N LEU A 225 -16.76 -13.31 -1.70
CA LEU A 225 -16.40 -12.34 -2.76
C LEU A 225 -17.63 -11.66 -3.38
N GLN A 226 -18.85 -12.07 -3.05
CA GLN A 226 -20.08 -11.43 -3.56
C GLN A 226 -20.32 -10.07 -2.90
N ILE A 227 -19.72 -9.82 -1.73
CA ILE A 227 -19.76 -8.53 -1.03
C ILE A 227 -19.03 -7.43 -1.81
N LEU A 228 -18.03 -7.80 -2.61
CA LEU A 228 -17.19 -6.85 -3.34
C LEU A 228 -17.96 -6.13 -4.42
N GLN A 229 -17.77 -4.82 -4.49
CA GLN A 229 -18.35 -4.02 -5.57
C GLN A 229 -17.69 -4.37 -6.92
N PRO A 230 -18.40 -4.20 -8.05
CA PRO A 230 -17.84 -4.53 -9.37
C PRO A 230 -16.51 -3.80 -9.69
N TRP A 231 -16.35 -2.56 -9.20
CA TRP A 231 -15.12 -1.79 -9.36
C TRP A 231 -13.95 -2.37 -8.55
N GLU A 232 -14.21 -2.85 -7.32
CA GLU A 232 -13.18 -3.48 -6.47
C GLU A 232 -12.66 -4.75 -7.14
N LEU A 233 -13.56 -5.59 -7.64
CA LEU A 233 -13.20 -6.81 -8.34
C LEU A 233 -12.37 -6.52 -9.60
N ALA A 234 -12.77 -5.51 -10.37
CA ALA A 234 -12.06 -5.10 -11.59
C ALA A 234 -10.63 -4.61 -11.27
N VAL A 235 -10.47 -3.79 -10.23
CA VAL A 235 -9.16 -3.28 -9.79
C VAL A 235 -8.29 -4.40 -9.23
N LEU A 236 -8.84 -5.28 -8.38
CA LEU A 236 -8.14 -6.45 -7.85
C LEU A 236 -7.69 -7.38 -8.97
N GLY A 237 -8.55 -7.66 -9.94
CA GLY A 237 -8.21 -8.48 -11.11
C GLY A 237 -7.09 -7.87 -11.94
N TYR A 238 -7.15 -6.55 -12.18
CA TYR A 238 -6.09 -5.82 -12.88
C TYR A 238 -4.74 -5.89 -12.13
N LEU A 239 -4.74 -5.60 -10.83
CA LEU A 239 -3.55 -5.68 -9.97
C LEU A 239 -3.00 -7.11 -9.92
N LEU A 240 -3.86 -8.13 -9.85
CA LEU A 240 -3.47 -9.53 -9.82
C LEU A 240 -2.73 -9.94 -11.08
N VAL A 241 -3.23 -9.56 -12.27
CA VAL A 241 -2.56 -9.86 -13.55
C VAL A 241 -1.19 -9.19 -13.60
N LEU A 242 -1.11 -7.91 -13.25
CA LEU A 242 0.16 -7.18 -13.22
C LEU A 242 1.13 -7.78 -12.20
N PHE A 243 0.63 -8.18 -11.03
CA PHE A 243 1.40 -8.83 -9.98
C PHE A 243 1.98 -10.16 -10.47
N ILE A 244 1.16 -11.06 -11.04
CA ILE A 244 1.62 -12.38 -11.52
C ILE A 244 2.75 -12.22 -12.54
N VAL A 245 2.57 -11.34 -13.53
CA VAL A 245 3.59 -11.10 -14.57
C VAL A 245 4.87 -10.51 -13.96
N SER A 246 4.73 -9.52 -13.07
CA SER A 246 5.88 -8.84 -12.45
C SER A 246 6.63 -9.77 -11.48
N ALA A 247 5.93 -10.59 -10.70
CA ALA A 247 6.49 -11.56 -9.77
C ALA A 247 7.23 -12.68 -10.53
N ALA A 248 6.60 -13.26 -11.56
CA ALA A 248 7.23 -14.27 -12.40
C ALA A 248 8.54 -13.75 -13.01
N HIS A 249 8.53 -12.51 -13.54
CA HIS A 249 9.75 -11.90 -14.05
C HIS A 249 10.81 -11.68 -12.97
N CYS A 250 10.44 -11.17 -11.79
CA CYS A 250 11.38 -10.94 -10.69
C CYS A 250 12.04 -12.24 -10.20
N ILE A 251 11.31 -13.37 -10.22
CA ILE A 251 11.84 -14.68 -9.86
C ILE A 251 12.79 -15.19 -10.95
N ILE A 252 12.38 -15.15 -12.22
CA ILE A 252 13.18 -15.67 -13.35
C ILE A 252 14.45 -14.84 -13.58
N ALA A 253 14.33 -13.51 -13.56
CA ALA A 253 15.42 -12.58 -13.81
C ALA A 253 16.20 -12.19 -12.54
N GLY A 254 15.86 -12.74 -11.38
CA GLY A 254 16.43 -12.35 -10.09
C GLY A 254 17.94 -12.61 -9.94
N PHE A 255 18.55 -13.38 -10.83
CA PHE A 255 20.01 -13.57 -10.89
C PHE A 255 20.77 -12.32 -11.37
N GLU A 256 20.12 -11.45 -12.14
CA GLU A 256 20.71 -10.17 -12.56
C GLU A 256 20.78 -9.18 -11.39
N ASP A 257 20.04 -9.47 -10.31
CA ASP A 257 19.91 -8.63 -9.13
C ASP A 257 20.92 -8.85 -8.02
N LYS A 258 21.31 -7.75 -7.38
CA LYS A 258 22.12 -7.79 -6.16
C LYS A 258 21.35 -8.62 -5.13
N ILE A 259 22.06 -9.43 -4.35
CA ILE A 259 21.47 -10.32 -3.33
C ILE A 259 20.50 -9.57 -2.42
N ARG A 260 20.87 -8.35 -2.00
CA ARG A 260 20.02 -7.48 -1.18
C ARG A 260 18.74 -7.02 -1.91
N THR A 261 18.85 -6.57 -3.15
CA THR A 261 17.68 -6.15 -3.97
C THR A 261 16.75 -7.34 -4.20
N ARG A 262 17.30 -8.52 -4.49
CA ARG A 262 16.51 -9.76 -4.62
C ARG A 262 15.76 -10.10 -3.34
N ALA A 263 16.38 -9.93 -2.17
CA ALA A 263 15.71 -10.15 -0.88
C ALA A 263 14.53 -9.17 -0.68
N TYR A 264 14.69 -7.90 -1.04
CA TYR A 264 13.60 -6.92 -0.96
C TYR A 264 12.47 -7.20 -1.96
N LEU A 265 12.80 -7.58 -3.19
CA LEU A 265 11.78 -7.94 -4.20
C LEU A 265 11.02 -9.19 -3.79
N GLN A 266 11.71 -10.18 -3.23
CA GLN A 266 11.06 -11.39 -2.72
C GLN A 266 10.14 -11.07 -1.54
N PHE A 267 10.57 -10.24 -0.60
CA PHE A 267 9.71 -9.69 0.45
C PHE A 267 8.45 -9.04 -0.13
N LEU A 268 8.59 -8.20 -1.16
CA LEU A 268 7.45 -7.54 -1.81
C LEU A 268 6.52 -8.55 -2.50
N ILE A 269 7.04 -9.64 -3.06
CA ILE A 269 6.23 -10.72 -3.63
C ILE A 269 5.41 -11.40 -2.53
N ASP A 270 6.08 -11.82 -1.45
CA ASP A 270 5.43 -12.52 -0.33
C ASP A 270 4.39 -11.62 0.37
N LEU A 271 4.67 -10.32 0.45
CA LEU A 271 3.75 -9.29 0.93
C LEU A 271 2.50 -9.15 0.05
N ASN A 272 2.66 -9.08 -1.28
CA ASN A 272 1.50 -9.01 -2.17
C ASN A 272 0.65 -10.30 -2.08
N ILE A 273 1.27 -11.47 -2.04
CA ILE A 273 0.55 -12.75 -1.85
C ILE A 273 -0.25 -12.72 -0.55
N PHE A 274 0.39 -12.28 0.54
CA PHE A 274 -0.26 -12.17 1.85
C PHE A 274 -1.42 -11.17 1.83
N LEU A 275 -1.27 -10.01 1.17
CA LEU A 275 -2.33 -9.02 1.05
C LEU A 275 -3.49 -9.51 0.18
N PHE A 276 -3.23 -10.18 -0.95
CA PHE A 276 -4.29 -10.80 -1.74
C PHE A 276 -5.05 -11.88 -0.96
N LEU A 277 -4.32 -12.71 -0.19
CA LEU A 277 -4.94 -13.70 0.69
C LEU A 277 -5.79 -13.04 1.77
N LEU A 278 -5.29 -11.97 2.38
CA LEU A 278 -6.03 -11.23 3.42
C LEU A 278 -7.31 -10.60 2.86
N ILE A 279 -7.26 -10.03 1.64
CA ILE A 279 -8.44 -9.49 0.95
C ILE A 279 -9.43 -10.61 0.61
N ALA A 280 -8.95 -11.77 0.14
CA ALA A 280 -9.81 -12.91 -0.15
C ALA A 280 -10.46 -13.49 1.12
N LEU A 281 -9.75 -13.45 2.25
CA LEU A 281 -10.24 -13.93 3.54
C LEU A 281 -11.20 -12.93 4.21
N GLN A 282 -10.99 -11.63 4.00
CA GLN A 282 -11.79 -10.55 4.59
C GLN A 282 -12.15 -9.50 3.52
N PRO A 283 -13.06 -9.82 2.58
CA PRO A 283 -13.42 -8.92 1.48
C PRO A 283 -14.03 -7.59 1.97
N THR A 284 -14.66 -7.58 3.16
CA THR A 284 -15.22 -6.38 3.80
C THR A 284 -14.20 -5.26 4.00
N TYR A 285 -12.91 -5.57 4.14
CA TYR A 285 -11.84 -4.57 4.32
C TYR A 285 -11.08 -4.26 3.03
N CYS A 286 -11.61 -4.64 1.86
CA CYS A 286 -10.96 -4.44 0.55
C CYS A 286 -10.50 -2.98 0.35
N ALA A 287 -11.40 -2.01 0.51
CA ALA A 287 -11.08 -0.58 0.37
C ALA A 287 -9.92 -0.12 1.29
N ASN A 288 -9.82 -0.67 2.51
CA ASN A 288 -8.74 -0.32 3.45
C ASN A 288 -7.42 -1.04 3.14
N LEU A 289 -7.46 -2.24 2.55
CA LEU A 289 -6.27 -3.03 2.19
C LEU A 289 -5.69 -2.65 0.82
N LEU A 290 -6.52 -2.09 -0.07
CA LEU A 290 -6.13 -1.72 -1.43
C LEU A 290 -4.96 -0.71 -1.50
N PRO A 291 -4.89 0.36 -0.67
CA PRO A 291 -3.74 1.26 -0.65
C PRO A 291 -2.41 0.54 -0.36
N LEU A 292 -2.43 -0.42 0.57
CA LEU A 292 -1.24 -1.19 0.95
C LEU A 292 -0.79 -2.07 -0.22
N LEU A 293 -1.75 -2.72 -0.89
CA LEU A 293 -1.50 -3.55 -2.06
C LEU A 293 -0.94 -2.72 -3.24
N MET A 294 -1.49 -1.52 -3.47
CA MET A 294 -1.01 -0.61 -4.51
C MET A 294 0.43 -0.16 -4.26
N ILE A 295 0.80 0.13 -3.01
CA ILE A 295 2.19 0.47 -2.65
C ILE A 295 3.13 -0.67 -3.05
N SER A 296 2.88 -1.89 -2.58
CA SER A 296 3.77 -3.04 -2.85
C SER A 296 3.78 -3.44 -4.33
N SER A 297 2.61 -3.42 -4.99
CA SER A 297 2.49 -3.73 -6.41
C SER A 297 3.21 -2.71 -7.29
N SER A 298 3.09 -1.42 -6.98
CA SER A 298 3.72 -0.34 -7.78
C SER A 298 5.25 -0.48 -7.87
N ILE A 299 5.89 -0.94 -6.80
CA ILE A 299 7.35 -1.17 -6.76
C ILE A 299 7.71 -2.36 -7.66
N LEU A 300 6.95 -3.46 -7.58
CA LEU A 300 7.21 -4.68 -8.36
C LEU A 300 6.98 -4.47 -9.86
N ILE A 301 5.86 -3.82 -10.21
CA ILE A 301 5.51 -3.43 -11.58
C ILE A 301 6.56 -2.43 -12.11
N GLY A 302 6.97 -1.49 -11.27
CA GLY A 302 8.01 -0.52 -11.60
C GLY A 302 9.35 -1.18 -11.91
N HIS A 303 9.75 -2.13 -11.08
CA HIS A 303 10.96 -2.92 -11.29
C HIS A 303 10.91 -3.70 -12.61
N PHE A 304 9.80 -4.39 -12.87
CA PHE A 304 9.57 -5.17 -14.09
C PHE A 304 9.73 -4.32 -15.35
N PHE A 305 9.04 -3.18 -15.43
CA PHE A 305 9.05 -2.35 -16.62
C PHE A 305 10.36 -1.61 -16.85
N VAL A 306 11.13 -1.31 -15.79
CA VAL A 306 12.45 -0.68 -15.94
C VAL A 306 13.50 -1.67 -16.43
N LEU A 307 13.45 -2.92 -15.98
CA LEU A 307 14.47 -3.92 -16.29
C LEU A 307 14.26 -4.57 -17.68
N THR A 308 13.01 -4.68 -18.13
CA THR A 308 12.68 -5.31 -19.40
C THR A 308 12.80 -4.37 -20.60
N ASN A 309 13.38 -4.87 -21.70
CA ASN A 309 13.44 -4.13 -22.97
C ASN A 309 13.12 -5.04 -24.19
N SER A 310 12.32 -6.09 -23.99
CA SER A 310 11.90 -7.01 -25.05
C SER A 310 10.74 -6.41 -25.88
N LYS A 311 10.39 -7.03 -27.02
CA LYS A 311 9.21 -6.59 -27.81
C LYS A 311 7.91 -6.93 -27.06
N THR A 312 7.87 -8.11 -26.44
CA THR A 312 6.73 -8.60 -25.66
C THR A 312 6.45 -7.71 -24.46
N SER A 313 7.48 -7.29 -23.73
CA SER A 313 7.31 -6.35 -22.61
C SER A 313 6.77 -5.00 -23.06
N ASN A 314 7.22 -4.47 -24.21
CA ASN A 314 6.71 -3.19 -24.70
C ASN A 314 5.24 -3.28 -25.12
N VAL A 315 4.83 -4.40 -25.71
CA VAL A 315 3.42 -4.67 -26.02
C VAL A 315 2.61 -4.78 -24.72
N PHE A 316 3.12 -5.53 -23.73
CA PHE A 316 2.48 -5.65 -22.42
C PHE A 316 2.36 -4.29 -21.70
N PHE A 317 3.38 -3.43 -21.78
CA PHE A 317 3.34 -2.06 -21.26
C PHE A 317 2.21 -1.25 -21.90
N ILE A 318 2.09 -1.28 -23.24
CA ILE A 318 1.02 -0.57 -23.96
C ILE A 318 -0.36 -1.13 -23.57
N ILE A 319 -0.51 -2.45 -23.57
CA ILE A 319 -1.76 -3.10 -23.15
C ILE A 319 -2.12 -2.71 -21.72
N SER A 320 -1.16 -2.75 -20.79
CA SER A 320 -1.39 -2.38 -19.40
C SER A 320 -1.88 -0.94 -19.25
N LEU A 321 -1.37 -0.01 -20.06
CA LEU A 321 -1.75 1.41 -20.05
C LEU A 321 -3.13 1.62 -20.70
N VAL A 322 -3.45 0.91 -21.77
CA VAL A 322 -4.79 0.96 -22.38
C VAL A 322 -5.82 0.37 -21.43
N SER A 323 -5.54 -0.79 -20.82
CA SER A 323 -6.38 -1.40 -19.79
C SER A 323 -6.57 -0.48 -18.58
N LEU A 324 -5.53 0.28 -18.21
CA LEU A 324 -5.59 1.29 -17.16
C LEU A 324 -6.64 2.38 -17.46
N ILE A 325 -6.64 2.90 -18.69
CA ILE A 325 -7.58 3.94 -19.13
C ILE A 325 -9.00 3.38 -19.19
N LEU A 326 -9.16 2.17 -19.74
CA LEU A 326 -10.47 1.49 -19.81
C LEU A 326 -11.02 1.23 -18.40
N LEU A 327 -10.16 0.82 -17.45
CA LEU A 327 -10.55 0.61 -16.07
C LEU A 327 -10.98 1.90 -15.39
N PHE A 328 -10.31 3.03 -15.67
CA PHE A 328 -10.73 4.34 -15.16
C PHE A 328 -12.10 4.75 -15.71
N SER A 329 -12.35 4.57 -17.02
CA SER A 329 -13.66 4.84 -17.62
C SER A 329 -14.75 3.92 -17.04
N PHE A 330 -14.44 2.64 -16.83
CA PHE A 330 -15.35 1.69 -16.19
C PHE A 330 -15.67 2.12 -14.75
N ASN A 331 -14.67 2.46 -13.94
CA ASN A 331 -14.87 2.88 -12.55
C ASN A 331 -15.70 4.17 -12.45
N ILE A 332 -15.47 5.15 -13.33
CA ILE A 332 -16.33 6.34 -13.38
C ILE A 332 -17.76 5.94 -13.73
N TRP A 333 -17.96 5.08 -14.73
CA TRP A 333 -19.29 4.66 -15.15
C TRP A 333 -20.05 3.87 -14.07
N THR A 334 -19.36 3.05 -13.28
CA THR A 334 -19.99 2.29 -12.19
C THR A 334 -20.35 3.15 -10.98
N LEU A 335 -19.70 4.30 -10.81
CA LEU A 335 -19.89 5.20 -9.66
C LEU A 335 -20.80 6.39 -9.97
N LEU A 336 -21.15 6.60 -11.24
CA LEU A 336 -22.01 7.67 -11.75
C LEU A 336 -23.43 7.14 -11.92
#